data_AF-A0A963WIN6-F1
#
_entry.id   AF-A0A963WIN6-F1
#
_cell.length_a   1.000
_cell.length_b   1.000
_cell.length_c   1.000
_cell.angle_alpha   90.00
_cell.angle_beta   90.00
_cell.angle_gamma   90.00
#
_symmetry.space_group_name_H-M   'P 1'
#
loop_
_entity.id
_entity.type
_entity.pdbx_description
1 polymer ?
#
loop_
_entity_poly.entity_id
_entity_poly.type
_entity_poly.pdbx_seq_one_letter_code
_entity_poly.pdbx_strand_id
1 'polypeptide(L)'
;QHRGWFQSSLLESCATRGHAPYKAILTHGFTMDAKGMKMSKSLGNTVDPLKVMEQYGADIIRLWALSVDYTEDHRIGDEIMKGVADQYRKIRNTFRYLLGALADFDMTESVDVADMPELERYVLALLGRLDETLRRAVSEFDFNTYVREISDFCNEDLSAFFFDIRKDCLYCDAPSDPKRRAYRKVLDVLFHALVRYASPVLVFTAEEVWRTRYPDRDSVHLLEWPELPELRHSRLREDDELLEKWETLRKYRSDVTEAIEPLRREKKVGSGLEAEIAIDVHRHEHLPFLENTDLAELFISGEVNLVDEVIKTPYVPGRASEARIVVNTTSHHKCGRCWRHLPDVSEDGALCGRCETVVGAMEASA
;
A
#
# COMPACT_ATOMS: atom_id res chain seq x y z
N GLN A 1 14.05 6.77 -34.03
CA GLN A 1 14.45 5.85 -35.13
C GLN A 1 13.64 6.02 -36.44
N HIS A 2 12.73 7.01 -36.53
CA HIS A 2 11.86 7.20 -37.72
C HIS A 2 12.58 7.32 -39.05
N ARG A 3 13.73 8.02 -39.09
CA ARG A 3 14.53 8.21 -40.31
C ARG A 3 15.71 7.23 -40.44
N GLY A 4 15.72 6.21 -39.59
CA GLY A 4 16.76 5.19 -39.55
C GLY A 4 16.11 3.82 -39.67
N TRP A 5 16.26 3.01 -38.61
CA TRP A 5 15.87 1.61 -38.62
C TRP A 5 14.40 1.36 -39.01
N PHE A 6 13.44 2.19 -38.54
CA PHE A 6 12.03 1.99 -38.87
C PHE A 6 11.75 2.18 -40.36
N GLN A 7 12.38 3.17 -40.98
CA GLN A 7 12.19 3.48 -42.39
C GLN A 7 12.88 2.46 -43.29
N SER A 8 14.14 2.11 -43.00
CA SER A 8 14.86 1.10 -43.80
C SER A 8 14.14 -0.24 -43.75
N SER A 9 13.75 -0.70 -42.54
CA SER A 9 13.04 -1.97 -42.37
C SER A 9 11.68 -1.98 -43.08
N LEU A 10 10.94 -0.85 -43.03
CA LEU A 10 9.65 -0.72 -43.71
C LEU A 10 9.81 -0.81 -45.23
N LEU A 11 10.74 -0.04 -45.80
CA LEU A 11 10.93 0.01 -47.25
C LEU A 11 11.38 -1.35 -47.81
N GLU A 12 12.33 -2.01 -47.14
CA GLU A 12 12.82 -3.32 -47.53
C GLU A 12 11.72 -4.41 -47.46
N SER A 13 10.94 -4.42 -46.39
CA SER A 13 9.83 -5.38 -46.23
C SER A 13 8.70 -5.10 -47.23
N CYS A 14 8.32 -3.84 -47.44
CA CYS A 14 7.30 -3.50 -48.43
C CYS A 14 7.75 -3.91 -49.84
N ALA A 15 9.01 -3.66 -50.21
CA ALA A 15 9.53 -4.02 -51.53
C ALA A 15 9.63 -5.53 -51.76
N THR A 16 9.98 -6.31 -50.72
CA THR A 16 10.31 -7.74 -50.87
C THR A 16 9.25 -8.70 -50.34
N ARG A 17 8.29 -8.22 -49.54
CA ARG A 17 7.21 -9.00 -48.89
C ARG A 17 5.83 -8.37 -49.04
N GLY A 18 5.73 -7.11 -49.48
CA GLY A 18 4.45 -6.44 -49.72
C GLY A 18 3.72 -5.93 -48.47
N HIS A 19 4.38 -5.92 -47.30
CA HIS A 19 3.79 -5.43 -46.04
C HIS A 19 4.86 -4.88 -45.08
N ALA A 20 4.43 -4.17 -44.03
CA ALA A 20 5.32 -3.69 -42.97
C ALA A 20 5.88 -4.87 -42.13
N PRO A 21 7.13 -4.79 -41.61
CA PRO A 21 7.76 -5.87 -40.85
C PRO A 21 7.29 -5.93 -39.38
N TYR A 22 6.40 -5.02 -38.97
CA TYR A 22 5.87 -4.89 -37.62
C TYR A 22 4.36 -4.64 -37.67
N LYS A 23 3.65 -5.07 -36.61
CA LYS A 23 2.21 -4.80 -36.44
C LYS A 23 1.93 -3.49 -35.71
N ALA A 24 2.89 -3.03 -34.90
CA ALA A 24 2.83 -1.78 -34.15
C ALA A 24 4.25 -1.19 -34.03
N ILE A 25 4.34 0.13 -33.89
CA ILE A 25 5.59 0.84 -33.58
C ILE A 25 5.39 1.56 -32.26
N LEU A 26 6.28 1.30 -31.31
CA LEU A 26 6.42 2.09 -30.09
C LEU A 26 7.74 2.87 -30.15
N THR A 27 7.70 4.14 -29.79
CA THR A 27 8.86 5.02 -29.80
C THR A 27 9.05 5.67 -28.45
N HIS A 28 10.30 5.97 -28.09
CA HIS A 28 10.62 6.70 -26.88
C HIS A 28 11.51 7.91 -27.19
N GLY A 29 11.44 8.92 -26.32
CA GLY A 29 12.33 10.09 -26.32
C GLY A 29 13.76 9.74 -25.91
N PHE A 30 14.62 10.74 -25.98
CA PHE A 30 16.02 10.64 -25.57
C PHE A 30 16.17 10.82 -24.06
N THR A 31 17.12 10.09 -23.49
CA THR A 31 17.61 10.38 -22.15
C THR A 31 18.53 11.60 -22.19
N MET A 32 18.19 12.60 -21.38
CA MET A 32 18.88 13.86 -21.21
C MET A 32 19.51 13.93 -19.82
N ASP A 33 20.49 14.81 -19.62
CA ASP A 33 21.07 15.02 -18.29
C ASP A 33 20.05 15.64 -17.30
N ALA A 34 20.45 15.81 -16.05
CA ALA A 34 19.61 16.37 -14.99
C ALA A 34 19.08 17.79 -15.32
N LYS A 35 19.78 18.55 -16.18
CA LYS A 35 19.41 19.90 -16.61
C LYS A 35 18.56 19.89 -17.89
N GLY A 36 18.27 18.72 -18.47
CA GLY A 36 17.55 18.57 -19.73
C GLY A 36 18.41 18.87 -20.95
N MET A 37 19.74 18.83 -20.83
CA MET A 37 20.66 19.01 -21.94
C MET A 37 21.03 17.66 -22.54
N LYS A 38 21.24 17.64 -23.86
CA LYS A 38 21.69 16.43 -24.55
C LYS A 38 23.05 16.00 -24.00
N MET A 39 23.14 14.73 -23.62
CA MET A 39 24.38 14.18 -23.09
C MET A 39 25.47 14.14 -24.16
N SER A 40 26.66 14.64 -23.84
CA SER A 40 27.84 14.52 -24.71
C SER A 40 29.12 14.39 -23.88
N LYS A 41 30.07 13.58 -24.37
CA LYS A 41 31.35 13.35 -23.69
C LYS A 41 32.13 14.65 -23.48
N SER A 42 32.04 15.59 -24.42
CA SER A 42 32.73 16.89 -24.33
C SER A 42 32.18 17.82 -23.26
N LEU A 43 30.88 17.71 -22.95
CA LEU A 43 30.24 18.48 -21.87
C LEU A 43 30.41 17.82 -20.49
N GLY A 44 30.91 16.57 -20.44
CA GLY A 44 31.10 15.82 -19.20
C GLY A 44 29.79 15.46 -18.48
N ASN A 45 28.63 15.64 -19.13
CA ASN A 45 27.30 15.42 -18.58
C ASN A 45 26.72 14.03 -18.91
N THR A 46 27.56 13.09 -19.34
CA THR A 46 27.14 11.72 -19.65
C THR A 46 26.97 10.89 -18.38
N VAL A 47 25.83 10.22 -18.26
CA VAL A 47 25.60 9.21 -17.22
C VAL A 47 26.00 7.84 -17.76
N ASP A 48 26.88 7.14 -17.04
CA ASP A 48 27.31 5.78 -17.37
C ASP A 48 26.32 4.77 -16.76
N PRO A 49 25.57 4.00 -17.57
CA PRO A 49 24.59 3.05 -17.06
C PRO A 49 25.20 2.00 -16.13
N LEU A 50 26.46 1.59 -16.35
CA LEU A 50 27.12 0.59 -15.48
C LEU A 50 27.42 1.17 -14.10
N LYS A 51 27.86 2.42 -14.02
CA LYS A 51 28.09 3.10 -12.73
C LYS A 51 26.80 3.29 -11.96
N VAL A 52 25.71 3.68 -12.64
CA VAL A 52 24.39 3.79 -12.01
C VAL A 52 23.95 2.43 -11.49
N MET A 53 24.20 1.36 -12.26
CA MET A 53 23.82 0.00 -11.86
C MET A 53 24.65 -0.51 -10.69
N GLU A 54 25.95 -0.20 -10.63
CA GLU A 54 26.81 -0.51 -9.48
C GLU A 54 26.36 0.23 -8.21
N GLN A 55 25.92 1.48 -8.35
CA GLN A 55 25.52 2.32 -7.22
C GLN A 55 24.12 1.99 -6.69
N TYR A 56 23.15 1.75 -7.58
CA TYR A 56 21.73 1.62 -7.22
C TYR A 56 21.18 0.20 -7.43
N GLY A 57 21.76 -0.57 -8.34
CA GLY A 57 21.24 -1.87 -8.77
C GLY A 57 20.33 -1.78 -10.00
N ALA A 58 20.20 -2.91 -10.70
CA ALA A 58 19.48 -2.99 -11.97
C ALA A 58 17.98 -2.68 -11.82
N ASP A 59 17.33 -3.15 -10.76
CA ASP A 59 15.89 -2.93 -10.53
C ASP A 59 15.54 -1.45 -10.35
N ILE A 60 16.43 -0.65 -9.75
CA ILE A 60 16.19 0.79 -9.58
C ILE A 60 16.25 1.50 -10.93
N ILE A 61 17.15 1.10 -11.84
CA ILE A 61 17.20 1.63 -13.21
C ILE A 61 15.95 1.23 -13.98
N ARG A 62 15.49 -0.02 -13.85
CA ARG A 62 14.26 -0.49 -14.50
C ARG A 62 13.03 0.26 -14.00
N LEU A 63 12.95 0.47 -12.69
CA LEU A 63 11.89 1.25 -12.07
C LEU A 63 11.88 2.68 -12.61
N TRP A 64 13.05 3.33 -12.68
CA TRP A 64 13.18 4.67 -13.29
C TRP A 64 12.74 4.69 -14.75
N ALA A 65 13.19 3.73 -15.55
CA ALA A 65 12.89 3.68 -16.99
C ALA A 65 11.38 3.54 -17.27
N LEU A 66 10.65 2.88 -16.38
CA LEU A 66 9.20 2.72 -16.49
C LEU A 66 8.42 3.83 -15.75
N SER A 67 9.05 4.56 -14.82
CA SER A 67 8.43 5.68 -14.12
C SER A 67 8.51 7.01 -14.88
N VAL A 68 9.18 7.08 -16.02
CA VAL A 68 9.22 8.30 -16.85
C VAL A 68 8.15 8.25 -17.93
N ASP A 69 7.66 9.42 -18.33
CA ASP A 69 6.94 9.52 -19.59
C ASP A 69 7.93 9.32 -20.74
N TYR A 70 7.96 8.12 -21.29
CA TYR A 70 8.90 7.77 -22.36
C TYR A 70 8.51 8.40 -23.70
N THR A 71 7.30 8.95 -23.86
CA THR A 71 6.88 9.57 -25.12
C THR A 71 7.63 10.87 -25.40
N GLU A 72 8.17 11.50 -24.34
CA GLU A 72 8.96 12.71 -24.35
C GLU A 72 10.44 12.44 -23.99
N ASP A 73 11.28 13.45 -24.24
CA ASP A 73 12.65 13.45 -23.74
C ASP A 73 12.65 13.51 -22.20
N HIS A 74 13.39 12.61 -21.56
CA HIS A 74 13.34 12.41 -20.11
C HIS A 74 14.70 12.58 -19.47
N ARG A 75 14.72 13.02 -18.21
CA ARG A 75 15.95 13.39 -17.49
C ARG A 75 16.42 12.24 -16.60
N ILE A 76 17.74 12.14 -16.47
CA ILE A 76 18.40 11.28 -15.48
C ILE A 76 19.46 12.07 -14.70
N GLY A 77 19.59 11.79 -13.41
CA GLY A 77 20.59 12.39 -12.53
C GLY A 77 20.47 11.87 -11.11
N ASP A 78 21.46 12.18 -10.28
CA ASP A 78 21.58 11.62 -8.93
C ASP A 78 20.37 11.88 -8.03
N GLU A 79 19.77 13.08 -8.09
CA GLU A 79 18.56 13.39 -7.30
C GLU A 79 17.34 12.59 -7.76
N ILE A 80 17.18 12.42 -9.08
CA ILE A 80 16.11 11.60 -9.65
C ILE A 80 16.30 10.14 -9.22
N MET A 81 17.51 9.61 -9.35
CA MET A 81 17.82 8.22 -8.97
C MET A 81 17.69 7.99 -7.46
N LYS A 82 17.99 8.99 -6.62
CA LYS A 82 17.70 8.93 -5.17
C LYS A 82 16.20 8.81 -4.90
N GLY A 83 15.38 9.62 -5.57
CA GLY A 83 13.91 9.53 -5.45
C GLY A 83 13.38 8.15 -5.87
N VAL A 84 13.85 7.61 -6.99
CA VAL A 84 13.47 6.26 -7.45
C VAL A 84 13.96 5.19 -6.46
N ALA A 85 15.15 5.36 -5.87
CA ALA A 85 15.64 4.45 -4.84
C ALA A 85 14.78 4.47 -3.57
N ASP A 86 14.27 5.63 -3.16
CA ASP A 86 13.32 5.74 -2.04
C ASP A 86 11.98 5.07 -2.35
N GLN A 87 11.45 5.26 -3.56
CA GLN A 87 10.26 4.55 -4.05
C GLN A 87 10.47 3.02 -4.02
N TYR A 88 11.59 2.54 -4.56
CA TYR A 88 11.98 1.13 -4.50
C TYR A 88 12.02 0.59 -3.06
N ARG A 89 12.62 1.33 -2.11
CA ARG A 89 12.70 0.91 -0.70
C ARG A 89 11.31 0.72 -0.07
N LYS A 90 10.34 1.58 -0.41
CA LYS A 90 8.94 1.45 0.07
C LYS A 90 8.29 0.16 -0.44
N ILE A 91 8.44 -0.15 -1.73
CA ILE A 91 7.95 -1.40 -2.32
C ILE A 91 8.64 -2.60 -1.65
N ARG A 92 9.98 -2.58 -1.52
CA ARG A 92 10.74 -3.65 -0.87
C ARG A 92 10.32 -3.86 0.59
N ASN A 93 10.06 -2.79 1.34
CA ASN A 93 9.59 -2.88 2.72
C ASN A 93 8.19 -3.50 2.83
N THR A 94 7.33 -3.26 1.83
CA THR A 94 6.01 -3.91 1.73
C THR A 94 6.17 -5.42 1.60
N PHE A 95 7.03 -5.90 0.68
CA PHE A 95 7.33 -7.33 0.57
C PHE A 95 7.97 -7.91 1.83
N ARG A 96 8.88 -7.16 2.48
CA ARG A 96 9.47 -7.60 3.75
C ARG A 96 8.41 -7.80 4.84
N TYR A 97 7.45 -6.88 4.95
CA TYR A 97 6.34 -7.02 5.88
C TYR A 97 5.47 -8.24 5.56
N LEU A 98 5.09 -8.43 4.29
CA LEU A 98 4.32 -9.59 3.84
C LEU A 98 5.01 -10.91 4.16
N LEU A 99 6.30 -11.03 3.86
CA LEU A 99 7.09 -12.23 4.16
C LEU A 99 7.11 -12.53 5.66
N GLY A 100 7.31 -11.52 6.51
CA GLY A 100 7.31 -11.69 7.96
C GLY A 100 5.92 -12.04 8.52
N ALA A 101 4.88 -11.35 8.07
CA ALA A 101 3.51 -11.56 8.54
C ALA A 101 2.93 -12.92 8.10
N LEU A 102 3.43 -13.46 6.98
CA LEU A 102 3.03 -14.75 6.44
C LEU A 102 4.01 -15.88 6.76
N ALA A 103 4.94 -15.68 7.70
CA ALA A 103 5.76 -16.76 8.23
C ALA A 103 4.87 -17.87 8.82
N ASP A 104 5.12 -19.11 8.44
CA ASP A 104 4.31 -20.28 8.84
C ASP A 104 2.82 -20.22 8.46
N PHE A 105 2.43 -19.33 7.53
CA PHE A 105 1.07 -19.31 7.01
C PHE A 105 0.80 -20.56 6.16
N ASP A 106 -0.33 -21.22 6.42
CA ASP A 106 -0.84 -22.29 5.57
C ASP A 106 -2.34 -22.16 5.30
N MET A 107 -2.85 -23.01 4.40
CA MET A 107 -4.24 -22.94 3.95
C MET A 107 -5.27 -23.32 5.03
N THR A 108 -4.87 -23.91 6.15
CA THR A 108 -5.76 -24.18 7.28
C THR A 108 -6.22 -22.90 7.97
N GLU A 109 -5.45 -21.80 7.84
CA GLU A 109 -5.82 -20.47 8.30
C GLU A 109 -6.83 -19.78 7.36
N SER A 110 -7.11 -20.31 6.16
CA SER A 110 -7.97 -19.67 5.16
C SER A 110 -9.37 -19.36 5.69
N VAL A 111 -9.92 -18.23 5.27
CA VAL A 111 -11.27 -17.73 5.61
C VAL A 111 -11.94 -17.29 4.30
N ASP A 112 -13.24 -17.54 4.17
CA ASP A 112 -14.01 -17.11 3.01
C ASP A 112 -14.23 -15.60 3.02
N VAL A 113 -14.26 -14.97 1.84
CA VAL A 113 -14.38 -13.50 1.70
C VAL A 113 -15.65 -12.96 2.38
N ALA A 114 -16.73 -13.73 2.39
CA ALA A 114 -17.99 -13.36 3.02
C ALA A 114 -17.90 -13.26 4.56
N ASP A 115 -16.98 -14.00 5.17
CA ASP A 115 -16.76 -14.03 6.61
C ASP A 115 -15.64 -13.07 7.05
N MET A 116 -14.99 -12.39 6.10
CA MET A 116 -13.95 -11.40 6.40
C MET A 116 -14.56 -10.12 6.97
N PRO A 117 -13.88 -9.45 7.92
CA PRO A 117 -14.28 -8.12 8.33
C PRO A 117 -14.26 -7.13 7.16
N GLU A 118 -15.01 -6.04 7.32
CA GLU A 118 -15.26 -5.09 6.24
C GLU A 118 -13.97 -4.45 5.68
N LEU A 119 -12.97 -4.17 6.53
CA LEU A 119 -11.68 -3.61 6.09
C LEU A 119 -10.93 -4.55 5.15
N GLU A 120 -10.89 -5.86 5.45
CA GLU A 120 -10.28 -6.87 4.59
C GLU A 120 -10.96 -6.92 3.22
N ARG A 121 -12.30 -6.90 3.20
CA ARG A 121 -13.09 -6.85 1.95
C ARG A 121 -12.80 -5.57 1.16
N TYR A 122 -12.68 -4.43 1.84
CA TYR A 122 -12.33 -3.16 1.21
C TYR A 122 -10.93 -3.20 0.56
N VAL A 123 -9.93 -3.78 1.23
CA VAL A 123 -8.59 -3.94 0.64
C VAL A 123 -8.59 -4.86 -0.58
N LEU A 124 -9.41 -5.91 -0.57
CA LEU A 124 -9.61 -6.74 -1.76
C LEU A 124 -10.28 -5.94 -2.90
N ALA A 125 -11.24 -5.07 -2.59
CA ALA A 125 -11.84 -4.18 -3.59
C ALA A 125 -10.82 -3.21 -4.21
N LEU A 126 -9.94 -2.63 -3.40
CA LEU A 126 -8.83 -1.80 -3.91
C LEU A 126 -7.86 -2.61 -4.78
N LEU A 127 -7.52 -3.83 -4.38
CA LEU A 127 -6.69 -4.73 -5.18
C LEU A 127 -7.34 -5.07 -6.54
N GLY A 128 -8.67 -5.22 -6.58
CA GLY A 128 -9.45 -5.36 -7.80
C GLY A 128 -9.31 -4.16 -8.74
N ARG A 129 -9.50 -2.93 -8.22
CA ARG A 129 -9.29 -1.70 -9.00
C ARG A 129 -7.85 -1.55 -9.51
N LEU A 130 -6.87 -1.96 -8.70
CA LEU A 130 -5.46 -2.01 -9.11
C LEU A 130 -5.26 -3.00 -10.26
N ASP A 131 -5.74 -4.25 -10.15
CA ASP A 131 -5.62 -5.27 -11.21
C ASP A 131 -6.15 -4.74 -12.56
N GLU A 132 -7.34 -4.16 -12.57
CA GLU A 132 -7.95 -3.59 -13.78
C GLU A 132 -7.12 -2.45 -14.36
N THR A 133 -6.64 -1.55 -13.51
CA THR A 133 -5.80 -0.42 -13.91
C THR A 133 -4.47 -0.89 -14.51
N LEU A 134 -3.82 -1.87 -13.87
CA LEU A 134 -2.55 -2.42 -14.34
C LEU A 134 -2.72 -3.18 -15.67
N ARG A 135 -3.81 -3.92 -15.86
CA ARG A 135 -4.11 -4.58 -17.14
C ARG A 135 -4.29 -3.56 -18.26
N ARG A 136 -5.06 -2.49 -18.02
CA ARG A 136 -5.24 -1.40 -18.98
C ARG A 136 -3.91 -0.73 -19.32
N ALA A 137 -3.15 -0.36 -18.29
CA ALA A 137 -1.84 0.27 -18.44
C ALA A 137 -0.88 -0.56 -19.31
N VAL A 138 -0.83 -1.89 -19.11
CA VAL A 138 -0.03 -2.78 -19.96
C VAL A 138 -0.55 -2.82 -21.39
N SER A 139 -1.87 -2.91 -21.59
CA SER A 139 -2.47 -2.95 -22.94
C SER A 139 -2.26 -1.67 -23.75
N GLU A 140 -2.14 -0.53 -23.07
CA GLU A 140 -1.95 0.79 -23.65
C GLU A 140 -0.48 1.24 -23.67
N PHE A 141 0.43 0.39 -23.16
CA PHE A 141 1.85 0.72 -22.97
C PHE A 141 2.08 1.93 -22.04
N ASP A 142 1.19 2.21 -21.09
CA ASP A 142 1.35 3.25 -20.06
C ASP A 142 2.08 2.69 -18.83
N PHE A 143 3.38 2.53 -18.98
CA PHE A 143 4.22 1.98 -17.91
C PHE A 143 4.42 2.95 -16.73
N ASN A 144 4.27 4.26 -16.97
CA ASN A 144 4.34 5.28 -15.92
C ASN A 144 3.21 5.06 -14.91
N THR A 145 1.97 4.97 -15.40
CA THR A 145 0.82 4.62 -14.57
C THR A 145 1.05 3.25 -13.92
N TYR A 146 1.48 2.23 -14.67
CA TYR A 146 1.73 0.89 -14.11
C TYR A 146 2.60 0.90 -12.84
N VAL A 147 3.75 1.57 -12.89
CA VAL A 147 4.68 1.64 -11.76
C VAL A 147 4.16 2.54 -10.64
N ARG A 148 3.53 3.67 -10.99
CA ARG A 148 2.98 4.62 -10.02
C ARG A 148 1.90 3.95 -9.18
N GLU A 149 0.91 3.32 -9.80
CA GLU A 149 -0.21 2.69 -9.10
C GLU A 149 0.24 1.56 -8.16
N ILE A 150 1.24 0.74 -8.55
CA ILE A 150 1.83 -0.27 -7.66
C ILE A 150 2.48 0.38 -6.43
N SER A 151 3.21 1.47 -6.67
CA SER A 151 3.95 2.18 -5.62
C SER A 151 3.02 2.86 -4.63
N ASP A 152 1.99 3.53 -5.15
CA ASP A 152 0.99 4.24 -4.36
C ASP A 152 0.15 3.25 -3.55
N PHE A 153 -0.29 2.14 -4.16
CA PHE A 153 -0.99 1.09 -3.43
C PHE A 153 -0.14 0.51 -2.28
N CYS A 154 1.14 0.21 -2.54
CA CYS A 154 2.04 -0.27 -1.49
C CYS A 154 2.24 0.76 -0.35
N ASN A 155 2.36 2.05 -0.68
CA ASN A 155 2.66 3.08 0.30
C ASN A 155 1.41 3.55 1.06
N GLU A 156 0.38 3.96 0.34
CA GLU A 156 -0.81 4.63 0.88
C GLU A 156 -1.85 3.61 1.37
N ASP A 157 -2.20 2.62 0.56
CA ASP A 157 -3.28 1.67 0.89
C ASP A 157 -2.82 0.57 1.84
N LEU A 158 -1.59 0.08 1.66
CA LEU A 158 -1.05 -0.98 2.50
C LEU A 158 -0.25 -0.43 3.68
N SER A 159 0.90 0.18 3.45
CA SER A 159 1.83 0.53 4.53
C SER A 159 1.28 1.58 5.50
N ALA A 160 0.72 2.68 5.00
CA ALA A 160 0.23 3.79 5.81
C ALA A 160 -1.18 3.58 6.39
N PHE A 161 -1.93 2.63 5.83
CA PHE A 161 -3.32 2.38 6.17
C PHE A 161 -3.55 0.96 6.68
N PHE A 162 -3.67 -0.03 5.78
CA PHE A 162 -4.13 -1.37 6.15
C PHE A 162 -3.20 -2.07 7.15
N PHE A 163 -1.89 -2.11 6.86
CA PHE A 163 -0.92 -2.76 7.73
C PHE A 163 -0.81 -2.05 9.07
N ASP A 164 -0.93 -0.73 9.09
CA ASP A 164 -0.81 0.05 10.32
C ASP A 164 -1.99 -0.21 11.26
N ILE A 165 -3.21 -0.26 10.72
CA ILE A 165 -4.43 -0.63 11.47
C ILE A 165 -4.33 -2.07 12.01
N ARG A 166 -3.83 -3.01 11.20
CA ARG A 166 -3.86 -4.44 11.51
C ARG A 166 -2.64 -4.98 12.28
N LYS A 167 -1.62 -4.17 12.56
CA LYS A 167 -0.46 -4.57 13.40
C LYS A 167 -0.89 -5.11 14.75
N ASP A 168 -1.81 -4.42 15.44
CA ASP A 168 -2.30 -4.84 16.75
C ASP A 168 -2.93 -6.23 16.68
N CYS A 169 -3.84 -6.45 15.72
CA CYS A 169 -4.48 -7.73 15.46
C CYS A 169 -3.45 -8.84 15.17
N LEU A 170 -2.53 -8.60 14.22
CA LEU A 170 -1.54 -9.60 13.82
C LEU A 170 -0.64 -10.06 14.98
N TYR A 171 -0.24 -9.14 15.84
CA TYR A 171 0.74 -9.38 16.90
C TYR A 171 0.11 -9.78 18.24
N CYS A 172 -1.11 -9.33 18.51
CA CYS A 172 -1.73 -9.48 19.83
C CYS A 172 -2.89 -10.48 19.85
N ASP A 173 -3.61 -10.69 18.75
CA ASP A 173 -4.72 -11.64 18.73
C ASP A 173 -4.22 -13.09 18.64
N ALA A 174 -5.02 -14.05 19.09
CA ALA A 174 -4.65 -15.47 19.08
C ALA A 174 -4.50 -15.98 17.63
N PRO A 175 -3.65 -17.00 17.37
CA PRO A 175 -3.51 -17.57 16.03
C PRO A 175 -4.83 -18.04 15.39
N SER A 176 -5.75 -18.54 16.22
CA SER A 176 -7.07 -19.02 15.81
C SER A 176 -8.13 -17.91 15.66
N ASP A 177 -7.81 -16.66 16.00
CA ASP A 177 -8.76 -15.56 15.94
C ASP A 177 -9.22 -15.31 14.49
N PRO A 178 -10.56 -15.24 14.23
CA PRO A 178 -11.08 -15.06 12.88
C PRO A 178 -10.58 -13.80 12.18
N LYS A 179 -10.44 -12.67 12.90
CA LYS A 179 -9.96 -11.41 12.35
C LYS A 179 -8.49 -11.52 11.97
N ARG A 180 -7.67 -12.13 12.83
CA ARG A 180 -6.24 -12.39 12.52
C ARG A 180 -6.10 -13.29 11.30
N ARG A 181 -6.87 -14.37 11.21
CA ARG A 181 -6.87 -15.30 10.07
C ARG A 181 -7.32 -14.63 8.77
N ALA A 182 -8.40 -13.84 8.81
CA ALA A 182 -8.87 -13.06 7.67
C ALA A 182 -7.80 -12.09 7.18
N TYR A 183 -7.13 -11.37 8.09
CA TYR A 183 -6.03 -10.48 7.75
C TYR A 183 -4.89 -11.23 7.04
N ARG A 184 -4.42 -12.35 7.60
CA ARG A 184 -3.35 -13.16 6.99
C ARG A 184 -3.74 -13.74 5.65
N LYS A 185 -5.00 -14.16 5.46
CA LYS A 185 -5.51 -14.60 4.17
C LYS A 185 -5.47 -13.48 3.13
N VAL A 186 -5.85 -12.25 3.48
CA VAL A 186 -5.70 -11.09 2.58
C VAL A 186 -4.23 -10.81 2.27
N LEU A 187 -3.33 -10.90 3.26
CA LEU A 187 -1.89 -10.73 3.02
C LEU A 187 -1.34 -11.77 2.02
N ASP A 188 -1.83 -13.01 2.07
CA ASP A 188 -1.43 -14.07 1.13
C ASP A 188 -1.91 -13.76 -0.30
N VAL A 189 -3.15 -13.30 -0.46
CA VAL A 189 -3.69 -12.82 -1.74
C VAL A 189 -2.86 -11.65 -2.28
N LEU A 190 -2.56 -10.66 -1.42
CA LEU A 190 -1.72 -9.50 -1.76
C LEU A 190 -0.31 -9.93 -2.17
N PHE A 191 0.32 -10.87 -1.47
CA PHE A 191 1.64 -11.39 -1.83
C PHE A 191 1.64 -11.95 -3.26
N HIS A 192 0.67 -12.83 -3.54
CA HIS A 192 0.54 -13.48 -4.84
C HIS A 192 0.23 -12.51 -5.98
N ALA A 193 -0.52 -11.45 -5.71
CA ALA A 193 -0.80 -10.40 -6.69
C ALA A 193 0.44 -9.52 -6.92
N LEU A 194 0.97 -8.91 -5.86
CA LEU A 194 2.02 -7.90 -5.93
C LEU A 194 3.34 -8.45 -6.45
N VAL A 195 3.74 -9.67 -6.07
CA VAL A 195 5.02 -10.24 -6.55
C VAL A 195 5.00 -10.45 -8.06
N ARG A 196 3.83 -10.80 -8.62
CA ARG A 196 3.65 -10.98 -10.07
C ARG A 196 3.52 -9.65 -10.80
N TYR A 197 2.79 -8.66 -10.25
CA TYR A 197 2.74 -7.30 -10.78
C TYR A 197 4.11 -6.61 -10.78
N ALA A 198 4.92 -6.84 -9.75
CA ALA A 198 6.26 -6.27 -9.68
C ALA A 198 7.25 -6.97 -10.63
N SER A 199 7.03 -8.25 -10.95
CA SER A 199 8.01 -9.07 -11.68
C SER A 199 8.47 -8.55 -13.05
N PRO A 200 7.67 -7.85 -13.88
CA PRO A 200 8.15 -7.27 -15.14
C PRO A 200 9.07 -6.06 -14.92
N VAL A 201 8.96 -5.40 -13.77
CA VAL A 201 9.68 -4.16 -13.43
C VAL A 201 10.90 -4.48 -12.57
N LEU A 202 10.68 -5.07 -11.41
CA LEU A 202 11.66 -5.37 -10.36
C LEU A 202 12.06 -6.85 -10.44
N VAL A 203 12.72 -7.22 -11.54
CA VAL A 203 12.96 -8.62 -11.90
C VAL A 203 13.73 -9.38 -10.82
N PHE A 204 14.79 -8.78 -10.27
CA PHE A 204 15.63 -9.46 -9.28
C PHE A 204 14.93 -9.52 -7.92
N THR A 205 14.29 -8.44 -7.51
CA THR A 205 13.58 -8.34 -6.24
C THR A 205 12.36 -9.26 -6.20
N ALA A 206 11.61 -9.35 -7.30
CA ALA A 206 10.46 -10.26 -7.37
C ALA A 206 10.89 -11.72 -7.24
N GLU A 207 11.97 -12.13 -7.91
CA GLU A 207 12.51 -13.50 -7.78
C GLU A 207 13.03 -13.76 -6.36
N GLU A 208 13.76 -12.81 -5.77
CA GLU A 208 14.25 -12.91 -4.38
C GLU A 208 13.08 -13.10 -3.38
N VAL A 209 12.05 -12.26 -3.48
CA VAL A 209 10.85 -12.33 -2.63
C VAL A 209 10.12 -13.66 -2.83
N TRP A 210 9.94 -14.09 -4.08
CA TRP A 210 9.28 -15.36 -4.41
C TRP A 210 10.03 -16.55 -3.83
N ARG A 211 11.35 -16.64 -4.07
CA ARG A 211 12.21 -17.72 -3.58
C ARG A 211 12.35 -17.74 -2.06
N THR A 212 12.20 -16.58 -1.40
CA THR A 212 12.20 -16.52 0.07
C THR A 212 10.99 -17.24 0.66
N ARG A 213 9.81 -17.12 0.06
CA ARG A 213 8.59 -17.83 0.50
C ARG A 213 8.50 -19.25 -0.06
N TYR A 214 8.97 -19.45 -1.29
CA TYR A 214 8.82 -20.67 -2.05
C TYR A 214 10.16 -21.14 -2.64
N PRO A 215 11.11 -21.60 -1.80
CA PRO A 215 12.46 -21.94 -2.24
C PRO A 215 12.48 -23.09 -3.27
N ASP A 216 11.55 -24.03 -3.15
CA ASP A 216 11.49 -25.22 -4.02
C ASP A 216 10.58 -25.06 -5.24
N ARG A 217 9.97 -23.89 -5.44
CA ARG A 217 9.13 -23.61 -6.63
C ARG A 217 9.97 -23.02 -7.76
N ASP A 218 9.48 -23.18 -8.98
CA ASP A 218 10.00 -22.51 -10.16
C ASP A 218 9.91 -20.99 -10.04
N SER A 219 10.69 -20.28 -10.86
CA SER A 219 10.79 -18.82 -10.87
C SER A 219 9.44 -18.12 -11.01
N VAL A 220 9.30 -16.97 -10.35
CA VAL A 220 8.11 -16.10 -10.51
C VAL A 220 7.91 -15.67 -11.96
N HIS A 221 8.99 -15.59 -12.75
CA HIS A 221 8.97 -15.18 -14.15
C HIS A 221 8.35 -16.22 -15.09
N LEU A 222 8.06 -17.43 -14.60
CA LEU A 222 7.34 -18.46 -15.34
C LEU A 222 5.84 -18.45 -15.03
N LEU A 223 5.40 -17.60 -14.11
CA LEU A 223 3.99 -17.46 -13.75
C LEU A 223 3.29 -16.49 -14.69
N GLU A 224 2.03 -16.77 -14.96
CA GLU A 224 1.14 -15.86 -15.67
C GLU A 224 0.68 -14.73 -14.75
N TRP A 225 -0.06 -13.79 -15.32
CA TRP A 225 -0.76 -12.77 -14.56
C TRP A 225 -1.60 -13.41 -13.44
N PRO A 226 -1.62 -12.88 -12.20
CA PRO A 226 -2.29 -13.53 -11.10
C PRO A 226 -3.78 -13.79 -11.38
N GLU A 227 -4.21 -15.03 -11.13
CA GLU A 227 -5.61 -15.37 -10.99
C GLU A 227 -6.01 -15.20 -9.53
N LEU A 228 -7.01 -14.33 -9.27
CA LEU A 228 -7.42 -13.96 -7.92
C LEU A 228 -8.94 -14.19 -7.77
N PRO A 229 -9.36 -15.43 -7.46
CA PRO A 229 -10.77 -15.78 -7.25
C PRO A 229 -11.44 -14.93 -6.17
N GLU A 230 -10.70 -14.50 -5.15
CA GLU A 230 -11.17 -13.64 -4.07
C GLU A 230 -11.67 -12.27 -4.59
N LEU A 231 -11.20 -11.84 -5.77
CA LEU A 231 -11.63 -10.61 -6.44
C LEU A 231 -12.86 -10.79 -7.34
N ARG A 232 -13.52 -11.96 -7.31
CA ARG A 232 -14.79 -12.15 -8.02
C ARG A 232 -15.94 -11.44 -7.34
N HIS A 233 -15.85 -11.29 -6.02
CA HIS A 233 -16.81 -10.52 -5.24
C HIS A 233 -16.60 -9.01 -5.41
N SER A 234 -15.37 -8.58 -5.72
CA SER A 234 -14.96 -7.18 -5.86
C SER A 234 -15.31 -6.52 -7.20
N ARG A 235 -16.32 -7.05 -7.91
CA ARG A 235 -16.80 -6.52 -9.20
C ARG A 235 -18.32 -6.34 -9.20
N LEU A 236 -18.92 -6.28 -8.03
CA LEU A 236 -20.37 -6.14 -7.84
C LEU A 236 -20.69 -4.71 -7.40
N ARG A 237 -21.95 -4.30 -7.58
CA ARG A 237 -22.43 -2.98 -7.12
C ARG A 237 -22.20 -2.73 -5.62
N GLU A 238 -22.13 -3.79 -4.83
CA GLU A 238 -21.83 -3.73 -3.38
C GLU A 238 -20.45 -3.15 -3.08
N ASP A 239 -19.52 -3.19 -4.04
CA ASP A 239 -18.18 -2.61 -3.87
C ASP A 239 -18.18 -1.09 -3.98
N ASP A 240 -19.07 -0.49 -4.80
CA ASP A 240 -19.09 0.96 -4.94
C ASP A 240 -19.53 1.65 -3.64
N GLU A 241 -20.56 1.11 -2.97
CA GLU A 241 -21.00 1.59 -1.65
C GLU A 241 -19.93 1.35 -0.57
N LEU A 242 -19.27 0.18 -0.60
CA LEU A 242 -18.16 -0.12 0.30
C LEU A 242 -16.99 0.85 0.09
N LEU A 243 -16.60 1.10 -1.15
CA LEU A 243 -15.50 2.00 -1.50
C LEU A 243 -15.84 3.44 -1.11
N GLU A 244 -17.06 3.91 -1.36
CA GLU A 244 -17.54 5.23 -0.92
C GLU A 244 -17.51 5.39 0.61
N LYS A 245 -18.01 4.38 1.34
CA LYS A 245 -17.95 4.35 2.81
C LYS A 245 -16.50 4.48 3.29
N TRP A 246 -15.59 3.70 2.75
CA TRP A 246 -14.20 3.68 3.22
C TRP A 246 -13.37 4.88 2.74
N GLU A 247 -13.65 5.43 1.56
CA GLU A 247 -13.11 6.73 1.14
C GLU A 247 -13.51 7.82 2.13
N THR A 248 -14.75 7.80 2.62
CA THR A 248 -15.22 8.71 3.66
C THR A 248 -14.49 8.47 4.99
N LEU A 249 -14.43 7.23 5.47
CA LEU A 249 -13.72 6.86 6.71
C LEU A 249 -12.22 7.25 6.68
N ARG A 250 -11.57 7.16 5.52
CA ARG A 250 -10.18 7.63 5.34
C ARG A 250 -10.04 9.13 5.49
N LYS A 251 -11.01 9.94 5.06
CA LYS A 251 -11.02 11.40 5.30
C LYS A 251 -11.06 11.70 6.79
N TYR A 252 -11.92 11.00 7.55
CA TYR A 252 -11.94 11.13 9.01
C TYR A 252 -10.62 10.69 9.66
N ARG A 253 -10.02 9.56 9.24
CA ARG A 253 -8.72 9.12 9.76
C ARG A 253 -7.63 10.17 9.52
N SER A 254 -7.61 10.78 8.33
CA SER A 254 -6.67 11.85 8.01
C SER A 254 -6.85 13.05 8.93
N ASP A 255 -8.09 13.51 9.11
CA ASP A 255 -8.40 14.68 9.95
C ASP A 255 -8.11 14.42 11.44
N VAL A 256 -8.41 13.22 11.95
CA VAL A 256 -8.07 12.80 13.32
C VAL A 256 -6.57 12.75 13.51
N THR A 257 -5.83 12.18 12.55
CA THR A 257 -4.36 12.15 12.59
C THR A 257 -3.78 13.57 12.64
N GLU A 258 -4.28 14.47 11.79
CA GLU A 258 -3.87 15.89 11.80
C GLU A 258 -4.22 16.56 13.14
N ALA A 259 -5.39 16.28 13.72
CA ALA A 259 -5.83 16.84 14.99
C ALA A 259 -4.99 16.38 16.20
N ILE A 260 -4.33 15.21 16.11
CA ILE A 260 -3.42 14.68 17.15
C ILE A 260 -2.03 15.35 17.09
N GLU A 261 -1.57 15.80 15.92
CA GLU A 261 -0.20 16.33 15.73
C GLU A 261 0.17 17.56 16.60
N PRO A 262 -0.74 18.51 16.92
CA PRO A 262 -0.46 19.55 17.91
C PRO A 262 -0.11 18.98 19.30
N LEU A 263 -0.86 17.98 19.79
CA LEU A 263 -0.61 17.38 21.10
C LEU A 263 0.73 16.61 21.12
N ARG A 264 1.11 15.98 20.00
CA ARG A 264 2.43 15.34 19.83
C ARG A 264 3.56 16.36 19.89
N ARG A 265 3.43 17.48 19.19
CA ARG A 265 4.41 18.58 19.22
C ARG A 265 4.57 19.18 20.61
N GLU A 266 3.47 19.28 21.36
CA GLU A 266 3.45 19.73 22.75
C GLU A 266 3.88 18.64 23.76
N LYS A 267 4.22 17.43 23.29
CA LYS A 267 4.59 16.25 24.10
C LYS A 267 3.52 15.84 25.13
N LYS A 268 2.24 16.13 24.83
CA LYS A 268 1.09 15.69 25.62
C LYS A 268 0.70 14.25 25.32
N VAL A 269 0.90 13.81 24.09
CA VAL A 269 0.75 12.41 23.66
C VAL A 269 2.01 11.95 22.93
N GLY A 270 2.48 10.76 23.22
CA GLY A 270 3.59 10.10 22.52
C GLY A 270 3.14 9.27 21.32
N SER A 271 1.92 8.72 21.38
CA SER A 271 1.34 7.87 20.34
C SER A 271 -0.13 8.21 20.09
N GLY A 272 -0.70 7.71 18.99
CA GLY A 272 -2.14 7.88 18.72
C GLY A 272 -3.02 7.19 19.78
N LEU A 273 -2.56 6.07 20.33
CA LEU A 273 -3.25 5.26 21.34
C LEU A 273 -3.48 6.00 22.67
N GLU A 274 -2.77 7.12 22.89
CA GLU A 274 -2.94 7.99 24.06
C GLU A 274 -4.00 9.08 23.83
N ALA A 275 -4.61 9.13 22.64
CA ALA A 275 -5.60 10.13 22.28
C ALA A 275 -7.03 9.59 22.43
N GLU A 276 -7.88 10.36 23.11
CA GLU A 276 -9.33 10.20 23.14
C GLU A 276 -9.96 11.21 22.19
N ILE A 277 -10.76 10.71 21.25
CA ILE A 277 -11.30 11.50 20.15
C ILE A 277 -12.80 11.70 20.37
N ALA A 278 -13.29 12.93 20.29
CA ALA A 278 -14.71 13.21 20.16
C ALA A 278 -14.97 13.84 18.79
N ILE A 279 -15.93 13.26 18.04
CA ILE A 279 -16.31 13.71 16.70
C ILE A 279 -17.75 14.23 16.78
N ASP A 280 -17.93 15.50 16.44
CA ASP A 280 -19.25 16.11 16.25
C ASP A 280 -19.93 15.47 15.04
N VAL A 281 -21.02 14.77 15.29
CA VAL A 281 -21.84 14.14 14.26
C VAL A 281 -23.21 14.81 14.12
N HIS A 282 -23.39 15.99 14.70
CA HIS A 282 -24.68 16.68 14.67
C HIS A 282 -25.12 16.97 13.22
N ARG A 283 -26.17 16.27 12.77
CA ARG A 283 -26.71 16.32 11.38
C ARG A 283 -25.70 15.91 10.31
N HIS A 284 -24.71 15.09 10.64
CA HIS A 284 -23.72 14.64 9.66
C HIS A 284 -24.27 13.51 8.80
N GLU A 285 -24.20 13.66 7.48
CA GLU A 285 -24.68 12.66 6.51
C GLU A 285 -23.93 11.32 6.60
N HIS A 286 -22.71 11.32 7.15
CA HIS A 286 -21.85 10.15 7.29
C HIS A 286 -22.05 9.37 8.59
N LEU A 287 -22.99 9.77 9.46
CA LEU A 287 -23.23 9.09 10.75
C LEU A 287 -23.40 7.56 10.61
N PRO A 288 -24.15 7.03 9.63
CA PRO A 288 -24.27 5.58 9.46
C PRO A 288 -22.95 4.87 9.19
N PHE A 289 -21.98 5.53 8.54
CA PHE A 289 -20.66 4.95 8.29
C PHE A 289 -19.82 4.91 9.55
N LEU A 290 -19.91 5.96 10.38
CA LEU A 290 -19.16 6.10 11.62
C LEU A 290 -19.64 5.13 12.70
N GLU A 291 -20.96 4.99 12.89
CA GLU A 291 -21.53 4.11 13.93
C GLU A 291 -21.26 2.62 13.69
N ASN A 292 -21.16 2.21 12.42
CA ASN A 292 -20.97 0.81 12.03
C ASN A 292 -19.48 0.43 11.83
N THR A 293 -18.56 1.16 12.46
CA THR A 293 -17.11 0.96 12.31
C THR A 293 -16.41 1.06 13.66
N ASP A 294 -15.44 0.19 13.93
CA ASP A 294 -14.52 0.36 15.07
C ASP A 294 -13.56 1.53 14.77
N LEU A 295 -13.98 2.74 15.15
CA LEU A 295 -13.22 3.95 14.87
C LEU A 295 -11.92 4.04 15.68
N ALA A 296 -11.86 3.46 16.87
CA ALA A 296 -10.64 3.47 17.68
C ALA A 296 -9.56 2.59 17.05
N GLU A 297 -9.92 1.43 16.50
CA GLU A 297 -9.01 0.61 15.69
C GLU A 297 -8.64 1.33 14.38
N LEU A 298 -9.63 1.91 13.68
CA LEU A 298 -9.42 2.65 12.44
C LEU A 298 -8.51 3.86 12.61
N PHE A 299 -8.58 4.60 13.71
CA PHE A 299 -7.73 5.79 13.93
C PHE A 299 -6.45 5.48 14.69
N ILE A 300 -6.30 4.24 15.19
CA ILE A 300 -5.19 3.82 16.05
C ILE A 300 -5.11 4.79 17.25
N SER A 301 -6.26 4.95 17.90
CA SER A 301 -6.47 5.82 19.06
C SER A 301 -6.95 5.04 20.28
N GLY A 302 -7.04 5.70 21.43
CA GLY A 302 -7.52 5.10 22.68
C GLY A 302 -9.02 4.86 22.62
N GLU A 303 -9.80 5.94 22.70
CA GLU A 303 -11.27 5.90 22.58
C GLU A 303 -11.74 6.87 21.49
N VAL A 304 -12.87 6.55 20.86
CA VAL A 304 -13.55 7.43 19.91
C VAL A 304 -15.02 7.51 20.26
N ASN A 305 -15.49 8.72 20.55
CA ASN A 305 -16.86 9.02 20.92
C ASN A 305 -17.52 9.88 19.83
N LEU A 306 -18.68 9.44 19.35
CA LEU A 306 -19.53 10.24 18.46
C LEU A 306 -20.45 11.08 19.34
N VAL A 307 -20.43 12.40 19.17
CA VAL A 307 -21.27 13.31 19.97
C VAL A 307 -22.33 13.97 19.09
N ASP A 308 -23.61 13.80 19.47
CA ASP A 308 -24.76 14.45 18.83
C ASP A 308 -25.06 15.82 19.46
N GLU A 309 -24.01 16.61 19.67
CA GLU A 309 -24.11 18.00 20.13
C GLU A 309 -23.08 18.87 19.42
N VAL A 310 -23.49 20.08 19.08
CA VAL A 310 -22.64 21.06 18.40
C VAL A 310 -21.46 21.44 19.30
N ILE A 311 -20.25 21.01 18.95
CA ILE A 311 -19.03 21.38 19.68
C ILE A 311 -18.76 22.88 19.45
N LYS A 312 -18.88 23.69 20.51
CA LYS A 312 -18.86 25.16 20.40
C LYS A 312 -17.46 25.78 20.37
N THR A 313 -16.43 25.16 20.95
CA THR A 313 -14.96 25.44 20.93
C THR A 313 -14.30 25.02 22.25
N PRO A 314 -12.98 24.77 22.29
CA PRO A 314 -12.05 24.66 21.17
C PRO A 314 -12.13 23.27 20.49
N TYR A 315 -12.13 23.25 19.16
CA TYR A 315 -12.08 22.04 18.34
C TYR A 315 -11.14 22.26 17.14
N VAL A 316 -10.72 21.16 16.51
CA VAL A 316 -9.97 21.15 15.25
C VAL A 316 -10.96 20.88 14.11
N PRO A 317 -11.11 21.78 13.12
CA PRO A 317 -11.91 21.49 11.94
C PRO A 317 -11.14 20.49 11.05
N GLY A 318 -11.79 19.37 10.73
CA GLY A 318 -11.32 18.44 9.71
C GLY A 318 -11.32 19.11 8.34
N ARG A 319 -10.26 18.95 7.56
CA ARG A 319 -10.15 19.56 6.23
C ARG A 319 -10.80 18.70 5.17
N ALA A 320 -10.81 17.38 5.36
CA ALA A 320 -11.28 16.42 4.38
C ALA A 320 -12.73 15.99 4.64
N SER A 321 -13.09 15.78 5.91
CA SER A 321 -14.43 15.38 6.37
C SER A 321 -15.32 16.55 6.79
N GLU A 322 -14.74 17.74 6.98
CA GLU A 322 -15.40 18.93 7.56
C GLU A 322 -15.91 18.75 9.00
N ALA A 323 -15.58 17.62 9.64
CA ALA A 323 -16.03 17.29 10.98
C ALA A 323 -15.33 18.15 12.04
N ARG A 324 -15.99 18.34 13.19
CA ARG A 324 -15.36 19.00 14.35
C ARG A 324 -14.80 17.93 15.28
N ILE A 325 -13.49 18.01 15.50
CA ILE A 325 -12.76 16.99 16.24
C ILE A 325 -12.18 17.61 17.50
N VAL A 326 -12.41 16.97 18.64
CA VAL A 326 -11.72 17.27 19.89
C VAL A 326 -10.83 16.10 20.24
N VAL A 327 -9.59 16.41 20.63
CA VAL A 327 -8.58 15.42 21.01
C VAL A 327 -8.14 15.70 22.45
N ASN A 328 -8.33 14.72 23.32
CA ASN A 328 -7.86 14.73 24.70
C ASN A 328 -6.83 13.64 24.94
N THR A 329 -6.08 13.75 26.03
CA THR A 329 -5.19 12.69 26.50
C THR A 329 -5.98 11.69 27.31
N THR A 330 -5.80 10.40 27.04
CA THR A 330 -6.46 9.36 27.81
C THR A 330 -5.96 9.30 29.26
N SER A 331 -6.86 8.92 30.16
CA SER A 331 -6.54 8.63 31.57
C SER A 331 -6.36 7.14 31.85
N HIS A 332 -6.58 6.27 30.85
CA HIS A 332 -6.45 4.82 31.01
C HIS A 332 -4.98 4.38 31.03
N HIS A 333 -4.71 3.29 31.76
CA HIS A 333 -3.39 2.71 31.85
C HIS A 333 -3.00 1.95 30.59
N LYS A 334 -1.70 1.94 30.28
CA LYS A 334 -1.14 1.31 29.09
C LYS A 334 -0.97 -0.20 29.29
N CYS A 335 -1.58 -0.99 28.41
CA CYS A 335 -1.34 -2.44 28.38
C CYS A 335 0.12 -2.77 28.01
N GLY A 336 0.76 -3.65 28.79
CA GLY A 336 2.16 -4.06 28.57
C GLY A 336 2.43 -4.82 27.27
N ARG A 337 1.40 -5.42 26.65
CA ARG A 337 1.52 -6.22 25.41
C ARG A 337 1.03 -5.49 24.17
N CYS A 338 -0.25 -5.11 24.11
CA CYS A 338 -0.82 -4.46 22.93
C CYS A 338 -0.64 -2.93 22.90
N TRP A 339 -0.16 -2.34 23.98
CA TRP A 339 0.06 -0.89 24.13
C TRP A 339 -1.19 -0.02 24.03
N ARG A 340 -2.39 -0.61 23.90
CA ARG A 340 -3.65 0.12 24.03
C ARG A 340 -3.84 0.60 25.46
N HIS A 341 -4.45 1.78 25.60
CA HIS A 341 -4.87 2.35 26.86
C HIS A 341 -6.34 1.98 27.09
N LEU A 342 -6.62 1.14 28.09
CA LEU A 342 -7.94 0.54 28.28
C LEU A 342 -8.38 0.61 29.76
N PRO A 343 -9.69 0.72 30.03
CA PRO A 343 -10.21 0.84 31.39
C PRO A 343 -10.00 -0.40 32.26
N ASP A 344 -9.81 -1.57 31.65
CA ASP A 344 -9.59 -2.85 32.33
C ASP A 344 -8.12 -3.10 32.70
N VAL A 345 -7.21 -2.19 32.32
CA VAL A 345 -5.78 -2.26 32.70
C VAL A 345 -5.62 -1.61 34.07
N SER A 346 -5.16 -2.38 35.06
CA SER A 346 -5.07 -1.91 36.45
C SER A 346 -3.94 -0.89 36.71
N GLU A 347 -2.82 -1.03 36.01
CA GLU A 347 -1.64 -0.14 36.10
C GLU A 347 -0.80 -0.24 34.82
N ASP A 348 0.07 0.74 34.57
CA ASP A 348 0.93 0.74 33.38
C ASP A 348 1.83 -0.51 33.33
N GLY A 349 1.74 -1.25 32.24
CA GLY A 349 2.47 -2.51 32.04
C GLY A 349 1.67 -3.76 32.39
N ALA A 350 0.54 -3.64 33.09
CA ALA A 350 -0.39 -4.76 33.28
C ALA A 350 -1.00 -5.18 31.92
N LEU A 351 -1.53 -6.40 31.85
CA LEU A 351 -2.20 -6.89 30.65
C LEU A 351 -3.68 -6.49 30.67
N CYS A 352 -4.24 -6.16 29.52
CA CYS A 352 -5.70 -6.06 29.38
C CYS A 352 -6.31 -7.46 29.26
N GLY A 353 -7.63 -7.59 29.48
CA GLY A 353 -8.30 -8.89 29.50
C GLY A 353 -8.13 -9.71 28.21
N ARG A 354 -8.08 -9.04 27.05
CA ARG A 354 -7.74 -9.69 25.77
C ARG A 354 -6.34 -10.31 25.81
N CYS A 355 -5.34 -9.53 26.23
CA CYS A 355 -3.95 -9.99 26.24
C CYS A 355 -3.71 -11.08 27.30
N GLU A 356 -4.36 -10.99 28.46
CA GLU A 356 -4.34 -12.05 29.48
C GLU A 356 -4.88 -13.36 28.92
N THR A 357 -6.04 -13.32 28.25
CA THR A 357 -6.67 -14.49 27.65
C THR A 357 -5.75 -15.14 26.60
N VAL A 358 -5.16 -14.34 25.71
CA VAL A 358 -4.30 -14.85 24.64
C VAL A 358 -3.01 -15.47 25.22
N VAL A 359 -2.34 -14.79 26.14
CA VAL A 359 -1.11 -15.31 26.75
C VAL A 359 -1.41 -16.58 27.54
N GLY A 360 -2.48 -16.59 28.34
CA GLY A 360 -2.87 -17.78 29.11
C GLY A 360 -3.18 -18.99 28.23
N ALA A 361 -3.84 -18.80 27.08
CA ALA A 361 -4.11 -19.89 26.14
C ALA A 361 -2.84 -20.42 25.46
N MET A 362 -1.87 -19.54 25.17
CA MET A 362 -0.59 -19.94 24.58
C MET A 362 0.28 -20.72 25.57
N GLU A 363 0.33 -20.29 26.83
CA GLU A 363 1.05 -21.01 27.90
C GLU A 363 0.44 -22.39 28.17
N ALA A 364 -0.88 -22.53 28.10
CA ALA A 364 -1.55 -23.82 28.26
C ALA A 364 -1.30 -24.81 27.10
N SER A 365 -0.90 -24.30 25.94
CA SER A 365 -0.65 -25.09 24.72
C SER A 365 0.83 -25.45 24.52
N ALA A 366 1.73 -24.86 25.32
CA ALA A 366 3.17 -25.09 25.33
C ALA A 366 3.56 -26.14 26.39
#